data_AF-U6D6A0-F1
#
_entry.id   AF-U6D6A0-F1
#
_cell.length_a   1.000
_cell.length_b   1.000
_cell.length_c   1.000
_cell.angle_alpha   90.00
_cell.angle_beta   90.00
_cell.angle_gamma   90.00
#
_symmetry.space_group_name_H-M   'P 1'
#
loop_
_entity.id
_entity.type
_entity.pdbx_description
1 polymer ?
#
loop_
_entity_poly.entity_id
_entity_poly.type
_entity_poly.pdbx_seq_one_letter_code
_entity_poly.pdbx_strand_id
1 'polypeptide(L)'
;FGDESNITSREKLIDHYLGHNSEDPALEGTCTGKSDYISPLDDLAFDMYQDPEVAQIIRKLDERKREAVQKERYDYAKKLKQAIADLQKVGERLG
;
A
#
# COMPACT_ATOMS: atom_id res chain seq x y z
N PHE A 1 -19.17 34.63 -42.33
CA PHE A 1 -19.12 35.14 -40.94
C PHE A 1 -20.20 34.41 -40.16
N GLY A 2 -19.95 33.52 -39.19
CA GLY A 2 -18.74 32.95 -38.64
C GLY A 2 -19.22 31.86 -37.68
N ASP A 3 -18.83 30.61 -37.90
CA ASP A 3 -19.09 29.49 -36.98
C ASP A 3 -17.77 29.06 -36.29
N GLU A 4 -16.83 30.01 -36.15
CA GLU A 4 -15.55 29.81 -35.46
C GLU A 4 -15.69 29.87 -33.93
N SER A 5 -16.84 30.31 -33.40
CA SER A 5 -17.04 30.44 -31.95
C SER A 5 -17.20 29.09 -31.24
N ASN A 6 -17.68 28.05 -31.93
CA ASN A 6 -17.88 26.74 -31.33
C ASN A 6 -16.57 25.94 -31.23
N ILE A 7 -15.69 26.10 -32.22
CA ILE A 7 -14.43 25.36 -32.32
C ILE A 7 -13.47 25.80 -31.21
N THR A 8 -13.33 27.11 -30.99
CA THR A 8 -12.55 27.67 -29.86
C THR A 8 -13.09 27.26 -28.51
N SER A 9 -14.41 27.15 -28.38
CA SER A 9 -15.05 26.71 -27.13
C SER A 9 -14.77 25.23 -26.85
N ARG A 10 -14.76 24.39 -27.88
CA ARG A 10 -14.38 22.97 -27.79
C ARG A 10 -12.90 22.81 -27.45
N GLU A 11 -12.02 23.56 -28.10
CA GLU A 11 -10.57 23.53 -27.87
C GLU A 11 -10.22 23.96 -26.44
N LYS A 12 -10.83 25.05 -25.95
CA LYS A 12 -10.69 25.46 -24.54
C LYS A 12 -11.18 24.38 -23.57
N LEU A 13 -12.28 23.70 -23.88
CA LEU A 13 -12.77 22.61 -23.03
C LEU A 13 -11.79 21.43 -22.99
N ILE A 14 -11.16 21.10 -24.13
CA ILE A 14 -10.14 20.05 -24.21
C ILE A 14 -8.89 20.43 -23.42
N ASP A 15 -8.43 21.69 -23.53
CA ASP A 15 -7.28 22.17 -22.76
C ASP A 15 -7.53 22.18 -21.26
N HIS A 16 -8.77 22.48 -20.80
CA HIS A 16 -9.13 22.38 -19.39
C HIS A 16 -9.14 20.93 -18.88
N TYR A 17 -9.49 19.96 -19.74
CA TYR A 17 -9.45 18.54 -19.39
C TYR A 17 -8.04 17.95 -19.45
N LEU A 18 -7.21 18.42 -20.39
CA LEU A 18 -5.86 17.87 -20.62
C LEU A 18 -4.76 18.61 -19.83
N GLY A 19 -5.00 19.87 -19.45
CA GLY A 19 -3.96 20.79 -19.00
C GLY A 19 -3.99 21.20 -17.52
N HIS A 20 -4.92 20.74 -16.70
CA HIS A 20 -4.91 21.12 -15.28
C HIS A 20 -5.51 20.05 -14.37
N ASN A 21 -4.73 19.03 -14.03
CA ASN A 21 -4.71 18.33 -12.73
C ASN A 21 -3.51 17.35 -12.73
N SER A 22 -2.29 17.89 -12.74
CA SER A 22 -1.11 17.13 -12.30
C SER A 22 -1.04 17.01 -10.78
N GLU A 23 -1.98 17.62 -10.07
CA GLU A 23 -2.20 17.46 -8.63
C GLU A 23 -3.38 16.49 -8.43
N ASP A 24 -3.30 15.29 -9.00
CA ASP A 24 -4.10 14.19 -8.49
C ASP A 24 -3.36 13.63 -7.27
N PRO A 25 -3.75 13.96 -6.02
CA PRO A 25 -3.15 13.36 -4.83
C PRO A 25 -3.36 11.85 -4.77
N ALA A 26 -4.19 11.26 -5.66
CA ALA A 26 -4.32 9.81 -5.79
C ALA A 26 -3.18 9.17 -6.61
N LEU A 27 -2.35 9.97 -7.31
CA LEU A 27 -1.21 9.48 -8.10
C LEU A 27 0.16 9.65 -7.41
N GLU A 28 0.20 10.04 -6.13
CA GLU A 28 1.34 9.80 -5.23
C GLU A 28 1.44 8.31 -4.82
N GLY A 29 1.20 7.43 -5.80
CA GLY A 29 1.54 6.02 -5.79
C GLY A 29 2.90 5.80 -6.45
N THR A 30 3.83 6.75 -6.33
CA THR A 30 5.22 6.51 -6.75
C THR A 30 5.83 5.52 -5.76
N CYS A 31 5.63 4.24 -6.05
CA CYS A 31 6.21 3.08 -5.39
C CYS A 31 7.72 2.95 -5.66
N THR A 32 8.43 4.08 -5.63
CA THR A 32 9.88 4.16 -5.58
C THR A 32 10.29 4.46 -4.14
N GLY A 33 10.53 3.39 -3.36
CA GLY A 33 11.44 3.50 -2.22
C GLY A 33 10.90 3.31 -0.81
N LYS A 34 9.65 2.88 -0.59
CA LYS A 34 9.19 2.42 0.73
C LYS A 34 8.92 0.92 0.73
N SER A 35 9.99 0.13 0.75
CA SER A 35 9.94 -1.32 0.99
C SER A 35 9.61 -1.69 2.46
N ASP A 36 9.30 -0.71 3.31
CA ASP A 36 9.18 -0.86 4.76
C ASP A 36 7.82 -0.40 5.32
N TYR A 37 6.79 -0.23 4.50
CA TYR A 37 5.46 0.13 4.98
C TYR A 37 4.49 -1.01 4.68
N ILE A 38 3.99 -1.66 5.73
CA ILE A 38 2.74 -2.43 5.64
C ILE A 38 1.72 -1.41 5.16
N SER A 39 1.08 -1.62 4.02
CA SER A 39 0.12 -0.65 3.52
C SER A 39 -0.99 -0.52 4.57
N PRO A 40 -1.46 0.68 4.94
CA PRO A 40 -2.59 0.85 5.86
C PRO A 40 -3.83 0.03 5.45
N LEU A 41 -3.93 -0.31 4.17
CA LEU A 41 -4.92 -1.23 3.60
C LEU A 41 -4.69 -2.69 3.98
N ASP A 42 -3.43 -3.17 3.97
CA ASP A 42 -3.08 -4.53 4.39
C ASP A 42 -3.27 -4.69 5.90
N ASP A 43 -2.95 -3.65 6.67
CA ASP A 43 -3.17 -3.61 8.11
C ASP A 43 -4.66 -3.62 8.47
N LEU A 44 -5.51 -2.92 7.73
CA LEU A 44 -6.96 -2.95 7.91
C LEU A 44 -7.57 -4.30 7.51
N ALA A 45 -7.10 -4.89 6.40
CA ALA A 45 -7.50 -6.24 6.01
C ALA A 45 -7.11 -7.29 7.06
N PHE A 46 -6.00 -7.08 7.77
CA PHE A 46 -5.58 -7.94 8.88
C PHE A 46 -6.44 -7.73 10.14
N ASP A 47 -6.65 -6.48 10.54
CA ASP A 47 -7.43 -6.11 11.73
C ASP A 47 -8.93 -6.47 11.60
N MET A 48 -9.46 -6.57 10.38
CA MET A 48 -10.86 -6.94 10.13
C MET A 48 -11.13 -8.45 10.08
N TYR A 49 -10.10 -9.27 9.79
CA TYR A 49 -10.27 -10.71 9.57
C TYR A 49 -9.52 -11.59 10.58
N GLN A 50 -8.69 -11.02 11.46
CA GLN A 50 -7.97 -11.74 12.50
C GLN A 50 -8.26 -11.20 13.91
N ASP A 51 -7.96 -12.04 14.91
CA ASP A 51 -7.94 -11.63 16.31
C ASP A 51 -6.99 -10.41 16.50
N PRO A 52 -7.46 -9.31 17.13
CA PRO A 52 -6.64 -8.12 17.37
C PRO A 52 -5.30 -8.40 18.06
N GLU A 53 -5.23 -9.43 18.90
CA GLU A 53 -4.00 -9.84 19.59
C GLU A 53 -3.01 -10.49 18.62
N VAL A 54 -3.49 -11.36 17.72
CA VAL A 54 -2.66 -12.02 16.70
C VAL A 54 -2.12 -11.00 15.70
N ALA A 55 -2.94 -10.03 15.29
CA ALA A 55 -2.53 -8.92 14.41
C ALA A 55 -1.37 -8.10 15.02
N GLN A 56 -1.46 -7.75 16.30
CA GLN A 56 -0.39 -7.02 17.00
C GLN A 56 0.91 -7.82 17.10
N ILE A 57 0.82 -9.14 17.35
CA ILE A 57 2.00 -10.01 17.41
C ILE A 57 2.67 -10.09 16.03
N ILE A 58 1.90 -10.25 14.97
CA ILE A 58 2.42 -10.35 13.60
C ILE A 58 3.11 -9.05 13.17
N ARG A 59 2.53 -7.88 13.47
CA ARG A 59 3.19 -6.57 13.21
C ARG A 59 4.57 -6.49 13.86
N LYS A 60 4.67 -6.88 15.14
CA LYS A 60 5.95 -6.89 15.88
C LYS A 60 6.96 -7.87 15.27
N LEU A 61 6.51 -9.03 14.80
CA LEU A 61 7.38 -10.00 14.15
C LEU A 61 7.87 -9.50 12.80
N ASP A 62 7.02 -8.82 12.03
CA ASP A 62 7.38 -8.31 10.71
C ASP A 62 8.39 -7.16 10.80
N GLU A 63 8.26 -6.28 11.80
CA GLU A 63 9.25 -5.25 12.10
C GLU A 63 10.63 -5.86 12.44
N ARG A 64 10.66 -6.86 13.32
CA ARG A 64 11.90 -7.60 13.65
C ARG A 64 12.48 -8.34 12.45
N LYS A 65 11.64 -8.80 11.51
CA LYS A 65 12.08 -9.46 10.28
C LYS A 65 12.80 -8.45 9.39
N ARG A 66 12.23 -7.26 9.23
CA ARG A 66 12.85 -6.16 8.46
C ARG A 66 14.19 -5.74 9.07
N GLU A 67 14.26 -5.58 10.39
CA GLU A 67 15.54 -5.33 11.06
C GLU A 67 16.57 -6.45 10.82
N ALA A 68 16.14 -7.72 10.87
CA ALA A 68 17.02 -8.85 10.64
C ALA A 68 17.56 -8.87 9.20
N VAL A 69 16.74 -8.49 8.22
CA VAL A 69 17.14 -8.34 6.81
C VAL A 69 18.16 -7.20 6.65
N GLN A 70 17.90 -6.04 7.27
CA GLN A 70 18.83 -4.90 7.24
C GLN A 70 20.18 -5.21 7.91
N LYS A 71 20.17 -6.07 8.93
CA LYS A 71 21.38 -6.55 9.64
C LYS A 71 22.01 -7.78 8.97
N GLU A 72 21.55 -8.18 7.79
CA GLU A 72 22.02 -9.37 7.02
C GLU A 72 21.90 -10.71 7.79
N ARG A 73 21.05 -10.76 8.82
CA ARG A 73 20.78 -11.97 9.62
C ARG A 73 19.67 -12.80 8.97
N TYR A 74 19.92 -13.29 7.75
CA TYR A 74 18.89 -13.93 6.93
C TYR A 74 18.30 -15.21 7.54
N ASP A 75 19.08 -16.00 8.27
CA ASP A 75 18.55 -17.20 8.93
C ASP A 75 17.55 -16.85 10.04
N TYR A 76 17.77 -15.74 10.73
CA TYR A 76 16.84 -15.22 11.72
C TYR A 76 15.61 -14.60 11.05
N ALA A 77 15.78 -13.86 9.96
CA ALA A 77 14.66 -13.34 9.16
C ALA A 77 13.77 -14.47 8.61
N LYS A 78 14.36 -15.59 8.15
CA LYS A 78 13.61 -16.78 7.70
C LYS A 78 12.75 -17.37 8.81
N LYS A 79 13.29 -17.48 10.03
CA LYS A 79 12.53 -17.96 11.20
C LYS A 79 11.35 -17.05 11.52
N LEU A 80 11.56 -15.73 11.48
CA LEU A 80 10.48 -14.75 11.69
C LEU A 80 9.41 -14.83 10.60
N LYS A 81 9.81 -14.97 9.33
CA LYS A 81 8.88 -15.18 8.21
C LYS A 81 8.02 -16.43 8.42
N GLN A 82 8.60 -17.53 8.88
CA GLN A 82 7.85 -18.77 9.16
C GLN A 82 6.86 -18.57 10.31
N ALA A 83 7.30 -17.96 11.42
CA ALA A 83 6.44 -17.70 12.57
C ALA A 83 5.23 -16.80 12.21
N ILE A 84 5.44 -15.80 11.35
CA ILE A 84 4.34 -14.94 10.84
C ILE A 84 3.32 -15.77 10.06
N ALA A 85 3.77 -16.63 9.14
CA ALA A 85 2.87 -17.47 8.34
C ALA A 85 2.09 -18.47 9.20
N ASP A 86 2.73 -19.04 10.22
CA ASP A 86 2.08 -19.98 11.14
C ASP A 86 1.02 -19.27 11.99
N LEU A 87 1.31 -18.06 12.50
CA LEU A 87 0.34 -17.26 13.23
C LEU A 87 -0.82 -16.78 12.36
N GLN A 88 -0.54 -16.39 11.11
CA GLN A 88 -1.58 -16.05 10.12
C GLN A 88 -2.57 -17.20 9.96
N LYS A 89 -2.05 -18.42 9.76
CA LYS A 89 -2.85 -19.63 9.57
C LYS A 89 -3.64 -20.04 10.82
N VAL A 90 -3.11 -19.80 12.02
CA VAL A 90 -3.83 -20.07 13.27
C VAL A 90 -4.93 -19.02 13.49
N GLY A 91 -4.66 -17.74 13.23
CA GLY A 91 -5.64 -16.65 13.33
C GLY A 91 -6.86 -16.85 12.43
N GLU A 92 -6.67 -17.35 11.21
CA GLU A 92 -7.76 -17.68 10.27
C GLU A 92 -8.69 -18.81 10.76
N ARG A 93 -8.24 -19.69 11.67
CA ARG A 93 -9.02 -20.85 12.14
C ARG A 93 -9.83 -20.58 13.40
N LEU A 94 -9.62 -19.44 14.04
CA LEU A 94 -10.30 -19.04 15.29
C LEU A 94 -11.48 -18.08 15.04
N GLY A 95 -11.71 -17.70 13.77
CA GLY A 95 -12.87 -16.90 13.33
C GLY A 95 -14.10 -17.72 12.97
#